data_AF-C7DEG3-F1
#
_entry.id   AF-C7DEG3-F1
#
_cell.length_a   1.000
_cell.length_b   1.000
_cell.length_c   1.000
_cell.angle_alpha   90.00
_cell.angle_beta   90.00
_cell.angle_gamma   90.00
#
_symmetry.space_group_name_H-M   'P 1'
#
loop_
_entity.id
_entity.type
_entity.pdbx_description
1 polymer ?
#
loop_
_entity_poly.entity_id
_entity_poly.type
_entity_poly.pdbx_seq_one_letter_code
_entity_poly.pdbx_strand_id
1 'polypeptide(L)'
;MAEARAAERWLEGITFLTGSLLDAPDLGSFDYIDCCGVLHHLPDPSAGFAALSGALAPGGGLGFMVYAPYGRAGVYPLQAAFETLYGHLPPAVKLAAAEAVFETLPDGHMFARNTHVVDHTSGDAGFYDLLLHSTDRPYAVSELLDELKGAGLGLVDLLAPSAYDPALYAVVDHGLDWMTAMSVAEQLSGSMKVHVGYAVPDARGAVSRAVARPDQVPHLDGTRNDPKLANKLAQVIANSGSVPIVQGEVTLKLAVPKGIARAVAGINGRRSLAELQAGSGLEQGSFDTAWAALDDALCGWNKMWYSRLLRR
;
A
#
# COMPACT_ATOMS: atom_id res chain seq x y z
N MET A 1 -8.21 15.33 20.36
CA MET A 1 -7.90 13.94 20.78
C MET A 1 -8.93 12.99 20.18
N ALA A 2 -8.60 11.71 20.02
CA ALA A 2 -9.42 10.75 19.28
C ALA A 2 -10.75 10.44 20.01
N GLU A 3 -10.70 10.35 21.34
CA GLU A 3 -11.84 10.13 22.24
C GLU A 3 -12.92 11.20 22.03
N ALA A 4 -12.51 12.47 22.00
CA ALA A 4 -13.42 13.59 21.78
C ALA A 4 -14.10 13.52 20.40
N ARG A 5 -13.38 13.08 19.35
CA ARG A 5 -13.94 12.92 18.00
C ARG A 5 -14.93 11.76 17.93
N ALA A 6 -14.69 10.67 18.65
CA ALA A 6 -15.60 9.53 18.75
C ALA A 6 -16.89 9.93 19.50
N ALA A 7 -16.75 10.65 20.63
CA ALA A 7 -17.88 11.14 21.42
C ALA A 7 -18.78 12.11 20.62
N GLU A 8 -18.18 13.04 19.86
CA GLU A 8 -18.91 13.96 18.98
C GLU A 8 -19.76 13.23 17.92
N ARG A 9 -19.38 12.01 17.54
CA ARG A 9 -20.05 11.18 16.52
C ARG A 9 -20.94 10.09 17.13
N TRP A 10 -21.06 10.05 18.45
CA TRP A 10 -21.81 9.02 19.19
C TRP A 10 -21.40 7.60 18.81
N LEU A 11 -20.09 7.39 18.61
CA LEU A 11 -19.54 6.07 18.35
C LEU A 11 -19.34 5.33 19.68
N GLU A 12 -19.99 4.17 19.80
CA GLU A 12 -19.89 3.27 20.95
C GLU A 12 -19.06 2.03 20.60
N GLY A 13 -18.64 1.25 21.61
CA GLY A 13 -17.88 0.01 21.40
C GLY A 13 -16.39 0.21 21.08
N ILE A 14 -15.84 1.40 21.37
CA ILE A 14 -14.41 1.72 21.17
C ILE A 14 -13.76 1.95 22.53
N THR A 15 -12.59 1.38 22.75
CA THR A 15 -11.75 1.62 23.93
C THR A 15 -10.42 2.22 23.48
N PHE A 16 -10.01 3.32 24.11
CA PHE A 16 -8.72 3.97 23.86
C PHE A 16 -7.78 3.66 25.02
N LEU A 17 -6.59 3.16 24.69
CA LEU A 17 -5.56 2.79 25.67
C LEU A 17 -4.26 3.52 25.32
N THR A 18 -3.62 4.11 26.32
CA THR A 18 -2.26 4.64 26.19
C THR A 18 -1.30 3.60 26.76
N GLY A 19 -0.40 3.08 25.93
CA GLY A 19 0.53 2.02 26.31
C GLY A 19 1.51 1.68 25.18
N SER A 20 2.31 0.64 25.39
CA SER A 20 3.19 0.11 24.35
C SER A 20 2.43 -0.88 23.48
N LEU A 21 2.69 -0.87 22.17
CA LEU A 21 2.14 -1.92 21.29
C LEU A 21 2.72 -3.31 21.59
N LEU A 22 3.87 -3.37 22.28
CA LEU A 22 4.46 -4.63 22.72
C LEU A 22 3.57 -5.37 23.73
N ASP A 23 2.67 -4.64 24.39
CA ASP A 23 1.70 -5.19 25.36
C ASP A 23 0.42 -5.69 24.65
N ALA A 24 0.34 -5.64 23.31
CA ALA A 24 -0.84 -6.06 22.56
C ALA A 24 -1.34 -7.48 22.90
N PRO A 25 -0.49 -8.50 23.14
CA PRO A 25 -0.94 -9.82 23.56
C PRO A 25 -1.74 -9.83 24.88
N ASP A 26 -1.48 -8.88 25.78
CA ASP A 26 -2.17 -8.78 27.08
C ASP A 26 -3.58 -8.19 26.95
N LEU A 27 -3.90 -7.59 25.79
CA LEU A 27 -5.21 -6.99 25.50
C LEU A 27 -6.23 -8.01 24.95
N GLY A 28 -5.78 -9.23 24.65
CA GLY A 28 -6.59 -10.31 24.08
C GLY A 28 -6.28 -10.59 22.61
N SER A 29 -7.19 -11.30 21.95
CA SER A 29 -7.04 -11.68 20.54
C SER A 29 -7.94 -10.87 19.62
N PHE A 30 -7.40 -10.46 18.47
CA PHE A 30 -8.08 -9.63 17.50
C PHE A 30 -8.26 -10.34 16.16
N ASP A 31 -9.45 -10.21 15.56
CA ASP A 31 -9.71 -10.68 14.18
C ASP A 31 -9.03 -9.79 13.14
N TYR A 32 -8.72 -8.54 13.48
CA TYR A 32 -8.02 -7.61 12.62
C TYR A 32 -7.18 -6.63 13.43
N ILE A 33 -5.93 -6.45 13.04
CA ILE A 33 -5.01 -5.44 13.56
C ILE A 33 -4.62 -4.52 12.39
N ASP A 34 -4.73 -3.20 12.59
CA ASP A 34 -4.24 -2.19 11.64
C ASP A 34 -3.04 -1.46 12.25
N CYS A 35 -1.85 -1.68 11.71
CA CYS A 35 -0.60 -1.11 12.20
C CYS A 35 0.15 -0.39 11.06
N CYS A 36 -0.31 0.81 10.74
CA CYS A 36 0.25 1.63 9.67
C CYS A 36 1.22 2.68 10.21
N GLY A 37 2.49 2.66 9.80
CA GLY A 37 3.42 3.74 10.13
C GLY A 37 4.06 3.64 11.53
N VAL A 38 4.16 2.43 12.08
CA VAL A 38 4.59 2.26 13.48
C VAL A 38 5.77 1.30 13.63
N LEU A 39 5.68 0.08 13.08
CA LEU A 39 6.64 -1.00 13.37
C LEU A 39 8.10 -0.65 13.06
N HIS A 40 8.34 0.09 11.98
CA HIS A 40 9.68 0.48 11.56
C HIS A 40 10.33 1.57 12.42
N HIS A 41 9.56 2.24 13.28
CA HIS A 41 10.08 3.24 14.22
C HIS A 41 10.48 2.64 15.57
N LEU A 42 10.25 1.34 15.79
CA LEU A 42 10.57 0.69 17.05
C LEU A 42 12.08 0.49 17.19
N PRO A 43 12.63 0.58 18.42
CA PRO A 43 14.02 0.19 18.68
C PRO A 43 14.30 -1.28 18.32
N ASP A 44 13.30 -2.14 18.52
CA ASP A 44 13.29 -3.53 18.09
C ASP A 44 12.00 -3.79 17.29
N PRO A 45 12.02 -3.58 15.96
CA PRO A 45 10.87 -3.84 15.11
C PRO A 45 10.39 -5.29 15.16
N SER A 46 11.30 -6.26 15.29
CA SER A 46 10.99 -7.69 15.35
C SER A 46 10.11 -8.03 16.54
N ALA A 47 10.41 -7.43 17.71
CA ALA A 47 9.54 -7.55 18.89
C ALA A 47 8.13 -7.00 18.63
N GLY A 48 8.01 -5.92 17.85
CA GLY A 48 6.74 -5.36 17.43
C GLY A 48 5.92 -6.31 16.54
N PHE A 49 6.54 -6.86 15.49
CA PHE A 49 5.87 -7.84 14.62
C PHE A 49 5.43 -9.09 15.41
N ALA A 50 6.29 -9.58 16.30
CA ALA A 50 5.98 -10.74 17.15
C ALA A 50 4.83 -10.46 18.13
N ALA A 51 4.80 -9.28 18.75
CA ALA A 51 3.72 -8.88 19.66
C ALA A 51 2.37 -8.80 18.93
N LEU A 52 2.32 -8.20 17.73
CA LEU A 52 1.09 -8.14 16.95
C LEU A 52 0.65 -9.52 16.46
N SER A 53 1.59 -10.36 16.04
CA SER A 53 1.33 -11.76 15.69
C SER A 53 0.72 -12.54 16.86
N GLY A 54 1.26 -12.39 18.08
CA GLY A 54 0.75 -13.00 19.30
C GLY A 54 -0.65 -12.51 19.73
N ALA A 55 -1.03 -11.29 19.31
CA ALA A 55 -2.35 -10.72 19.57
C ALA A 55 -3.38 -11.07 18.48
N LEU A 56 -3.00 -11.75 17.39
CA LEU A 56 -3.97 -12.18 16.36
C LEU A 56 -4.75 -13.40 16.82
N ALA A 57 -6.07 -13.37 16.60
CA ALA A 57 -6.87 -14.59 16.63
C ALA A 57 -6.39 -15.57 15.54
N PRO A 58 -6.60 -16.89 15.67
CA PRO A 58 -6.24 -17.86 14.62
C PRO A 58 -6.85 -17.54 13.25
N GLY A 59 -8.02 -16.88 13.28
CA GLY A 59 -8.77 -16.41 12.12
C GLY A 59 -8.35 -15.02 11.59
N GLY A 60 -7.52 -14.29 12.31
CA GLY A 60 -7.31 -12.85 12.11
C GLY A 60 -6.21 -12.45 11.14
N GLY A 61 -6.17 -11.17 10.77
CA GLY A 61 -5.17 -10.61 9.86
C GLY A 61 -4.58 -9.28 10.34
N LEU A 62 -3.37 -8.99 9.86
CA LEU A 62 -2.63 -7.77 10.13
C LEU A 62 -2.56 -6.93 8.85
N GLY A 63 -3.15 -5.74 8.86
CA GLY A 63 -2.79 -4.67 7.93
C GLY A 63 -1.55 -3.94 8.45
N PHE A 64 -0.55 -3.74 7.60
CA PHE A 64 0.69 -3.06 8.00
C PHE A 64 1.14 -2.04 6.96
N MET A 65 1.90 -1.05 7.41
CA MET A 65 2.72 -0.18 6.56
C MET A 65 4.10 0.03 7.16
N VAL A 66 5.14 -0.24 6.36
CA VAL A 66 6.54 0.05 6.68
C VAL A 66 7.25 0.83 5.58
N TYR A 67 8.33 1.53 5.92
CA TYR A 67 9.14 2.24 4.95
C TYR A 67 9.92 1.28 4.05
N ALA A 68 10.00 1.64 2.76
CA ALA A 68 10.82 0.96 1.76
C ALA A 68 12.08 1.79 1.47
N PRO A 69 13.24 1.15 1.20
CA PRO A 69 14.52 1.84 1.12
C PRO A 69 14.68 2.67 -0.15
N TYR A 70 14.28 2.13 -1.31
CA TYR A 70 14.69 2.70 -2.60
C TYR A 70 13.98 4.03 -2.92
N GLY A 71 12.67 4.12 -2.73
CA GLY A 71 11.94 5.40 -2.91
C GLY A 71 12.33 6.45 -1.87
N ARG A 72 12.96 6.04 -0.77
CA ARG A 72 13.48 6.92 0.29
C ARG A 72 15.00 7.15 0.19
N ALA A 73 15.59 6.90 -0.99
CA ALA A 73 17.00 7.14 -1.22
C ALA A 73 17.42 8.57 -0.82
N GLY A 74 18.49 8.66 -0.04
CA GLY A 74 19.03 9.92 0.48
C GLY A 74 18.49 10.36 1.85
N VAL A 75 17.38 9.80 2.35
CA VAL A 75 16.85 10.11 3.69
C VAL A 75 17.83 9.65 4.78
N TYR A 76 18.16 8.36 4.78
CA TYR A 76 18.93 7.74 5.87
C TYR A 76 20.37 8.27 6.01
N PRO A 77 21.12 8.56 4.92
CA PRO A 77 22.40 9.24 5.05
C PRO A 77 22.30 10.61 5.73
N LEU A 78 21.25 11.38 5.47
CA LEU A 78 21.03 12.68 6.14
C LEU A 78 20.64 12.51 7.60
N GLN A 79 19.72 11.59 7.91
CA GLN A 79 19.38 11.29 9.30
C GLN A 79 20.62 10.88 10.11
N ALA A 80 21.48 10.00 9.57
CA ALA A 80 22.71 9.58 10.23
C ALA A 80 23.69 10.75 10.44
N ALA A 81 23.84 11.62 9.43
CA ALA A 81 24.69 12.80 9.53
C ALA A 81 24.15 13.81 10.57
N PHE A 82 22.85 14.11 10.52
CA PHE A 82 22.21 15.04 11.45
C PHE A 82 22.16 14.52 12.88
N GLU A 83 21.98 13.21 13.08
CA GLU A 83 22.07 12.62 14.40
C GLU A 83 23.50 12.74 14.97
N THR A 84 24.51 12.45 14.15
CA THR A 84 25.92 12.58 14.56
C THR A 84 26.28 14.02 14.90
N LEU A 85 25.83 14.99 14.10
CA LEU A 85 26.16 16.40 14.28
C LEU A 85 25.32 17.10 15.36
N TYR A 86 24.04 16.76 15.45
CA TYR A 86 23.04 17.58 16.15
C TYR A 86 22.17 16.81 17.14
N GLY A 87 22.33 15.48 17.28
CA GLY A 87 21.52 14.66 18.19
C GLY A 87 21.60 15.07 19.66
N HIS A 88 22.71 15.70 20.07
CA HIS A 88 22.92 16.22 21.42
C HIS A 88 22.28 17.60 21.67
N LEU A 89 21.74 18.25 20.64
CA LEU A 89 21.20 19.61 20.73
C LEU A 89 19.72 19.60 21.11
N PRO A 90 19.23 20.68 21.76
CA PRO A 90 17.79 20.86 21.98
C PRO A 90 17.01 20.90 20.65
N PRO A 91 15.74 20.42 20.61
CA PRO A 91 15.00 20.23 19.36
C PRO A 91 14.97 21.43 18.41
N ALA A 92 14.71 22.64 18.90
CA ALA A 92 14.65 23.85 18.07
C ALA A 92 16.02 24.23 17.48
N VAL A 93 17.11 23.97 18.20
CA VAL A 93 18.48 24.24 17.73
C VAL A 93 18.92 23.18 16.73
N LYS A 94 18.58 21.91 16.99
CA LYS A 94 18.77 20.78 16.06
C LYS A 94 18.11 21.08 14.71
N LEU A 95 16.85 21.54 14.74
CA LEU A 95 16.08 21.89 13.56
C LEU A 95 16.76 22.99 12.73
N ALA A 96 17.01 24.15 13.34
CA ALA A 96 17.61 25.28 12.63
C ALA A 96 19.00 24.97 12.05
N ALA A 97 19.81 24.17 12.77
CA ALA A 97 21.12 23.75 12.28
C ALA A 97 21.02 22.79 11.09
N ALA A 98 20.08 21.83 11.14
CA ALA A 98 19.84 20.89 10.05
C ALA A 98 19.28 21.57 8.80
N GLU A 99 18.34 22.50 8.94
CA GLU A 99 17.83 23.32 7.83
C GLU A 99 18.95 24.10 7.13
N ALA A 100 19.85 24.72 7.90
CA ALA A 100 20.98 25.45 7.32
C ALA A 100 21.91 24.56 6.47
N VAL A 101 22.14 23.30 6.89
CA VAL A 101 22.89 22.33 6.07
C VAL A 101 22.06 21.89 4.87
N PHE A 102 20.77 21.64 5.06
CA PHE A 102 19.85 21.20 4.02
C PHE A 102 19.82 22.16 2.82
N GLU A 103 19.76 23.47 3.08
CA GLU A 103 19.78 24.53 2.05
C GLU A 103 21.08 24.56 1.23
N THR A 104 22.15 23.94 1.73
CA THR A 104 23.47 23.90 1.07
C THR A 104 23.84 22.50 0.60
N LEU A 105 22.88 21.57 0.57
CA LEU A 105 23.13 20.20 0.12
C LEU A 105 23.67 20.20 -1.33
N PRO A 106 24.71 19.40 -1.62
CA PRO A 106 25.19 19.29 -2.99
C PRO A 106 24.08 18.81 -3.93
N ASP A 107 23.99 19.39 -5.14
CA ASP A 107 23.03 18.99 -6.18
C ASP A 107 23.11 17.50 -6.57
N GLY A 108 24.25 16.87 -6.30
CA GLY A 108 24.49 15.45 -6.53
C GLY A 108 23.96 14.53 -5.41
N HIS A 109 23.56 15.09 -4.26
CA HIS A 109 23.06 14.30 -3.15
C HIS A 109 21.74 13.61 -3.51
N MET A 110 21.61 12.33 -3.16
CA MET A 110 20.45 11.52 -3.55
C MET A 110 19.13 12.13 -3.09
N PHE A 111 19.09 12.71 -1.88
CA PHE A 111 17.91 13.40 -1.37
C PHE A 111 17.51 14.60 -2.23
N ALA A 112 18.47 15.44 -2.64
CA ALA A 112 18.20 16.62 -3.45
C ALA A 112 17.64 16.27 -4.84
N ARG A 113 17.91 15.05 -5.33
CA ARG A 113 17.38 14.52 -6.59
C ARG A 113 16.14 13.64 -6.41
N ASN A 114 15.71 13.38 -5.18
CA ASN A 114 14.59 12.50 -4.89
C ASN A 114 13.27 13.27 -4.99
N THR A 115 12.50 13.03 -6.04
CA THR A 115 11.17 13.65 -6.25
C THR A 115 10.05 12.90 -5.54
N HIS A 116 10.33 11.74 -4.95
CA HIS A 116 9.33 10.91 -4.30
C HIS A 116 9.07 11.36 -2.86
N VAL A 117 10.09 11.77 -2.11
CA VAL A 117 9.99 12.16 -0.70
C VAL A 117 9.85 13.68 -0.59
N VAL A 118 8.67 14.14 -0.16
CA VAL A 118 8.32 15.57 -0.11
C VAL A 118 7.88 16.01 1.28
N ASP A 119 7.91 15.12 2.27
CA ASP A 119 7.37 15.35 3.61
C ASP A 119 8.05 16.55 4.30
N HIS A 120 9.35 16.77 4.02
CA HIS A 120 10.12 17.94 4.46
C HIS A 120 9.56 19.28 3.99
N THR A 121 8.77 19.33 2.92
CA THR A 121 8.14 20.57 2.43
C THR A 121 6.87 20.92 3.20
N SER A 122 6.44 20.08 4.15
CA SER A 122 5.23 20.29 4.97
C SER A 122 5.50 21.11 6.24
N GLY A 123 6.50 21.99 6.18
CA GLY A 123 6.98 22.82 7.28
C GLY A 123 7.85 22.05 8.29
N ASP A 124 8.22 22.74 9.36
CA ASP A 124 9.15 22.31 10.40
C ASP A 124 8.82 20.90 10.94
N ALA A 125 7.53 20.60 11.14
CA ALA A 125 7.10 19.30 11.65
C ALA A 125 7.42 18.16 10.67
N GLY A 126 7.17 18.36 9.37
CA GLY A 126 7.46 17.37 8.35
C GLY A 126 8.97 17.20 8.11
N PHE A 127 9.73 18.30 8.17
CA PHE A 127 11.19 18.23 8.12
C PHE A 127 11.76 17.46 9.31
N TYR A 128 11.29 17.79 10.52
CA TYR A 128 11.75 17.16 11.75
C TYR A 128 11.42 15.67 11.78
N ASP A 129 10.18 15.31 11.43
CA ASP A 129 9.73 13.92 11.36
C ASP A 129 10.56 13.10 10.38
N LEU A 130 10.79 13.64 9.17
CA LEU A 130 11.52 12.92 8.13
C LEU A 130 13.04 12.81 8.40
N LEU A 131 13.69 13.88 8.85
CA LEU A 131 15.15 13.98 8.83
C LEU A 131 15.80 14.02 10.22
N LEU A 132 15.05 14.29 11.28
CA LEU A 132 15.59 14.49 12.63
C LEU A 132 15.09 13.47 13.66
N HIS A 133 14.06 12.69 13.31
CA HIS A 133 13.59 11.56 14.11
C HIS A 133 14.38 10.30 13.72
N SER A 134 15.37 9.93 14.53
CA SER A 134 16.46 8.99 14.17
C SER A 134 16.14 7.50 14.35
N THR A 135 14.86 7.11 14.41
CA THR A 135 14.48 5.74 14.84
C THR A 135 13.81 4.90 13.75
N ASP A 136 13.71 5.36 12.50
CA ASP A 136 13.14 4.54 11.43
C ASP A 136 14.15 3.58 10.76
N ARG A 137 13.71 2.34 10.55
CA ARG A 137 14.39 1.33 9.74
C ARG A 137 13.58 1.03 8.47
N PRO A 138 14.14 1.23 7.25
CA PRO A 138 13.51 0.72 6.04
C PRO A 138 13.63 -0.79 5.94
N TYR A 139 12.72 -1.39 5.18
CA TYR A 139 12.77 -2.79 4.79
C TYR A 139 12.77 -2.89 3.28
N ALA A 140 13.79 -3.50 2.68
CA ALA A 140 13.63 -4.02 1.33
C ALA A 140 12.56 -5.12 1.35
N VAL A 141 11.86 -5.35 0.24
CA VAL A 141 10.71 -6.27 0.24
C VAL A 141 11.10 -7.68 0.67
N SER A 142 12.30 -8.15 0.35
CA SER A 142 12.81 -9.44 0.81
C SER A 142 13.01 -9.48 2.33
N GLU A 143 13.56 -8.41 2.91
CA GLU A 143 13.77 -8.30 4.37
C GLU A 143 12.44 -8.22 5.11
N LEU A 144 11.44 -7.53 4.55
CA LEU A 144 10.08 -7.50 5.08
C LEU A 144 9.47 -8.91 5.12
N LEU A 145 9.63 -9.69 4.05
CA LEU A 145 9.12 -11.05 3.99
C LEU A 145 9.78 -11.96 5.03
N ASP A 146 11.09 -11.82 5.22
CA ASP A 146 11.83 -12.54 6.27
C ASP A 146 11.37 -12.12 7.68
N GLU A 147 11.13 -10.83 7.90
CA GLU A 147 10.63 -10.28 9.17
C GLU A 147 9.24 -10.82 9.51
N LEU A 148 8.32 -10.83 8.54
CA LEU A 148 6.99 -11.43 8.70
C LEU A 148 7.10 -12.90 9.05
N LYS A 149 7.91 -13.65 8.31
CA LYS A 149 8.12 -15.08 8.55
C LYS A 149 8.71 -15.36 9.94
N GLY A 150 9.67 -14.55 10.37
CA GLY A 150 10.26 -14.61 11.72
C GLY A 150 9.24 -14.40 12.83
N ALA A 151 8.22 -13.57 12.59
CA ALA A 151 7.09 -13.36 13.50
C ALA A 151 5.97 -14.41 13.37
N GLY A 152 6.15 -15.47 12.57
CA GLY A 152 5.11 -16.47 12.32
C GLY A 152 3.93 -15.95 11.48
N LEU A 153 4.19 -14.94 10.65
CA LEU A 153 3.23 -14.36 9.71
C LEU A 153 3.60 -14.71 8.26
N GLY A 154 2.60 -14.97 7.44
CA GLY A 154 2.73 -15.08 5.99
C GLY A 154 2.05 -13.89 5.30
N LEU A 155 2.71 -13.34 4.28
CA LEU A 155 2.14 -12.28 3.45
C LEU A 155 0.93 -12.83 2.67
N VAL A 156 -0.17 -12.08 2.65
CA VAL A 156 -1.32 -12.31 1.77
C VAL A 156 -1.08 -11.61 0.43
N ASP A 157 -0.92 -10.28 0.47
CA ASP A 157 -0.55 -9.47 -0.68
C ASP A 157 -0.07 -8.07 -0.23
N LEU A 158 0.61 -7.37 -1.11
CA LEU A 158 0.88 -5.95 -0.97
C LEU A 158 -0.21 -5.13 -1.66
N LEU A 159 -0.39 -3.88 -1.26
CA LEU A 159 -1.21 -2.94 -1.98
C LEU A 159 -0.55 -2.57 -3.31
N ALA A 160 -1.35 -2.47 -4.36
CA ALA A 160 -0.92 -2.27 -5.74
C ALA A 160 0.13 -3.32 -6.15
N PRO A 161 -0.20 -4.61 -6.01
CA PRO A 161 0.80 -5.66 -6.12
C PRO A 161 1.37 -5.83 -7.52
N SER A 162 0.70 -5.30 -8.55
CA SER A 162 1.27 -5.23 -9.90
C SER A 162 2.54 -4.36 -9.96
N ALA A 163 2.73 -3.41 -9.04
CA ALA A 163 3.96 -2.63 -8.96
C ALA A 163 5.21 -3.49 -8.67
N TYR A 164 5.02 -4.70 -8.14
CA TYR A 164 6.08 -5.66 -7.83
C TYR A 164 6.30 -6.69 -8.94
N ASP A 165 5.81 -6.43 -10.16
CA ASP A 165 6.07 -7.26 -11.33
C ASP A 165 7.28 -6.72 -12.12
N PRO A 166 8.39 -7.48 -12.22
CA PRO A 166 9.57 -7.05 -12.98
C PRO A 166 9.31 -6.90 -14.47
N ALA A 167 8.25 -7.54 -15.02
CA ALA A 167 7.86 -7.40 -16.42
C ALA A 167 7.42 -5.98 -16.79
N LEU A 168 7.13 -5.12 -15.81
CA LEU A 168 6.89 -3.69 -16.03
C LEU A 168 8.14 -2.93 -16.49
N TYR A 169 9.32 -3.44 -16.12
CA TYR A 169 10.58 -2.72 -16.25
C TYR A 169 11.57 -3.41 -17.21
N ALA A 170 11.44 -4.74 -17.38
CA ALA A 170 12.36 -5.53 -18.19
C ALA A 170 11.66 -6.73 -18.85
N VAL A 171 12.28 -7.29 -19.89
CA VAL A 171 11.90 -8.61 -20.41
C VAL A 171 12.43 -9.67 -19.44
N VAL A 172 11.54 -10.50 -18.90
CA VAL A 172 11.89 -11.63 -18.02
C VAL A 172 11.70 -12.93 -18.81
N ASP A 173 12.81 -13.57 -19.18
CA ASP A 173 12.85 -14.72 -20.10
C ASP A 173 13.08 -16.07 -19.40
N HIS A 174 13.14 -16.08 -18.06
CA HIS A 174 13.34 -17.25 -17.22
C HIS A 174 12.42 -17.18 -15.99
N GLY A 175 12.20 -18.33 -15.35
CA GLY A 175 11.39 -18.41 -14.13
C GLY A 175 12.11 -17.77 -12.95
N LEU A 176 11.48 -16.76 -12.35
CA LEU A 176 11.85 -16.23 -11.04
C LEU A 176 10.84 -16.74 -10.01
N ASP A 177 11.31 -17.11 -8.82
CA ASP A 177 10.39 -17.24 -7.69
C ASP A 177 9.80 -15.86 -7.35
N TRP A 178 8.63 -15.86 -6.72
CA TRP A 178 7.87 -14.65 -6.49
C TRP A 178 8.60 -13.63 -5.59
N MET A 179 9.39 -14.09 -4.61
CA MET A 179 10.14 -13.18 -3.72
C MET A 179 11.24 -12.46 -4.50
N THR A 180 11.98 -13.21 -5.33
CA THR A 180 13.00 -12.65 -6.23
C THR A 180 12.37 -11.69 -7.23
N ALA A 181 11.23 -12.05 -7.83
CA ALA A 181 10.52 -11.18 -8.76
C ALA A 181 10.14 -9.83 -8.11
N MET A 182 9.55 -9.85 -6.91
CA MET A 182 9.20 -8.64 -6.17
C MET A 182 10.42 -7.78 -5.85
N SER A 183 11.53 -8.39 -5.42
CA SER A 183 12.76 -7.67 -5.11
C SER A 183 13.36 -6.99 -6.35
N VAL A 184 13.38 -7.68 -7.50
CA VAL A 184 13.85 -7.11 -8.77
C VAL A 184 12.96 -5.94 -9.18
N ALA A 185 11.64 -6.07 -9.09
CA ALA A 185 10.72 -5.00 -9.41
C ALA A 185 10.90 -3.78 -8.49
N GLU A 186 11.09 -4.00 -7.19
CA GLU A 186 11.35 -2.94 -6.22
C GLU A 186 12.62 -2.15 -6.56
N GLN A 187 13.71 -2.87 -6.88
CA GLN A 187 15.00 -2.30 -7.27
C GLN A 187 14.91 -1.52 -8.59
N LEU A 188 14.26 -2.08 -9.62
CA LEU A 188 14.10 -1.44 -10.93
C LEU A 188 13.16 -0.23 -10.87
N SER A 189 12.12 -0.31 -10.03
CA SER A 189 11.19 0.79 -9.83
C SER A 189 11.88 1.98 -9.18
N GLY A 190 12.64 1.74 -8.11
CA GLY A 190 13.34 2.79 -7.35
C GLY A 190 12.45 3.82 -6.65
N SER A 191 11.12 3.72 -6.80
CA SER A 191 10.17 4.78 -6.44
C SER A 191 9.25 4.41 -5.26
N MET A 192 9.27 3.15 -4.83
CA MET A 192 8.46 2.68 -3.71
C MET A 192 8.98 3.26 -2.40
N LYS A 193 8.18 4.11 -1.75
CA LYS A 193 8.53 4.73 -0.45
C LYS A 193 8.10 3.91 0.75
N VAL A 194 7.09 3.08 0.56
CA VAL A 194 6.44 2.29 1.61
C VAL A 194 6.03 0.95 1.03
N HIS A 195 6.05 -0.07 1.87
CA HIS A 195 5.30 -1.30 1.68
C HIS A 195 4.04 -1.21 2.53
N VAL A 196 2.88 -1.33 1.88
CA VAL A 196 1.60 -1.49 2.57
C VAL A 196 1.07 -2.86 2.18
N GLY A 197 0.61 -3.66 3.14
CA GLY A 197 0.17 -5.01 2.84
C GLY A 197 -0.66 -5.63 3.94
N TYR A 198 -1.08 -6.87 3.66
CA TYR A 198 -1.82 -7.69 4.62
C TYR A 198 -1.04 -8.98 4.89
N ALA A 199 -0.96 -9.36 6.15
CA ALA A 199 -0.37 -10.62 6.60
C ALA A 199 -1.37 -11.39 7.46
N VAL A 200 -1.20 -12.70 7.52
CA VAL A 200 -1.99 -13.63 8.35
C VAL A 200 -1.04 -14.58 9.08
N PRO A 201 -1.50 -15.33 10.11
CA PRO A 201 -0.69 -16.41 10.67
C PRO A 201 -0.15 -17.33 9.57
N ASP A 202 1.14 -17.68 9.62
CA ASP A 202 1.90 -18.33 8.53
C ASP A 202 1.28 -19.66 8.06
N ALA A 203 0.59 -20.38 8.95
CA ALA A 203 -0.18 -21.57 8.57
C ALA A 203 -1.29 -21.30 7.54
N ARG A 204 -1.67 -20.03 7.35
CA ARG A 204 -2.59 -19.52 6.31
C ARG A 204 -1.89 -18.63 5.28
N GLY A 205 -0.56 -18.52 5.37
CA GLY A 205 0.33 -17.78 4.48
C GLY A 205 0.48 -18.44 3.13
N ALA A 206 -0.61 -18.53 2.37
CA ALA A 206 -0.64 -18.91 0.95
C ALA A 206 -1.98 -18.55 0.28
N VAL A 207 -2.77 -17.65 0.88
CA VAL A 207 -4.16 -17.43 0.47
C VAL A 207 -4.25 -16.30 -0.56
N SER A 208 -4.32 -16.72 -1.83
CA SER A 208 -5.12 -16.19 -2.94
C SER A 208 -5.61 -14.75 -2.83
N ARG A 209 -5.17 -13.89 -3.77
CA ARG A 209 -5.93 -12.70 -4.18
C ARG A 209 -7.41 -13.07 -4.31
N ALA A 210 -8.29 -12.18 -3.87
CA ALA A 210 -9.73 -12.40 -4.01
C ALA A 210 -10.07 -12.53 -5.50
N VAL A 211 -10.42 -13.74 -5.95
CA VAL A 211 -10.82 -13.97 -7.34
C VAL A 211 -12.21 -13.38 -7.59
N ALA A 212 -12.38 -12.79 -8.77
CA ALA A 212 -13.66 -12.33 -9.30
C ALA A 212 -14.71 -13.46 -9.27
N ARG A 213 -15.84 -13.24 -8.59
CA ARG A 213 -16.98 -14.19 -8.50
C ARG A 213 -18.28 -13.54 -8.94
N PRO A 214 -19.23 -14.31 -9.51
CA PRO A 214 -20.49 -13.77 -10.03
C PRO A 214 -21.29 -12.91 -9.04
N ASP A 215 -21.20 -13.19 -7.74
CA ASP A 215 -21.92 -12.50 -6.66
C ASP A 215 -21.22 -11.23 -6.12
N GLN A 216 -19.95 -11.02 -6.49
CA GLN A 216 -19.17 -9.87 -6.06
C GLN A 216 -19.61 -8.61 -6.79
N VAL A 217 -19.44 -7.48 -6.12
CA VAL A 217 -19.85 -6.16 -6.59
C VAL A 217 -18.61 -5.28 -6.68
N PRO A 218 -18.18 -4.86 -7.89
CA PRO A 218 -16.99 -4.04 -8.08
C PRO A 218 -17.26 -2.58 -7.68
N HIS A 219 -16.24 -1.95 -7.10
CA HIS A 219 -16.18 -0.53 -6.74
C HIS A 219 -14.90 0.05 -7.32
N LEU A 220 -15.01 1.16 -8.06
CA LEU A 220 -13.84 1.87 -8.59
C LEU A 220 -13.28 2.83 -7.55
N ASP A 221 -11.96 2.99 -7.58
CA ASP A 221 -11.23 3.93 -6.73
C ASP A 221 -11.66 5.39 -6.95
N GLY A 222 -11.62 6.19 -5.88
CA GLY A 222 -11.72 7.65 -5.95
C GLY A 222 -13.11 8.25 -5.77
N THR A 223 -14.20 7.48 -5.76
CA THR A 223 -15.53 8.02 -5.42
C THR A 223 -16.44 6.90 -4.93
N ARG A 224 -17.45 7.23 -4.13
CA ARG A 224 -18.51 6.32 -3.64
C ARG A 224 -19.38 5.78 -4.79
N ASN A 225 -18.77 5.13 -5.78
CA ASN A 225 -19.36 4.61 -7.00
C ASN A 225 -20.04 5.67 -7.87
N ASP A 226 -19.34 6.79 -8.16
CA ASP A 226 -19.85 7.80 -9.09
C ASP A 226 -20.01 7.18 -10.51
N PRO A 227 -21.23 7.10 -11.06
CA PRO A 227 -21.45 6.58 -12.40
C PRO A 227 -20.70 7.36 -13.49
N LYS A 228 -20.34 8.63 -13.25
CA LYS A 228 -19.55 9.42 -14.20
C LYS A 228 -18.15 8.86 -14.39
N LEU A 229 -17.53 8.36 -13.31
CA LEU A 229 -16.20 7.76 -13.37
C LEU A 229 -16.22 6.46 -14.18
N ALA A 230 -17.19 5.59 -13.89
CA ALA A 230 -17.41 4.34 -14.62
C ALA A 230 -17.62 4.60 -16.12
N ASN A 231 -18.46 5.58 -16.47
CA ASN A 231 -18.68 5.97 -17.87
C ASN A 231 -17.44 6.54 -18.55
N LYS A 232 -16.66 7.38 -17.84
CA LYS A 232 -15.40 7.92 -18.37
C LYS A 232 -14.40 6.82 -18.65
N LEU A 233 -14.22 5.87 -17.71
CA LEU A 233 -13.34 4.72 -17.88
C LEU A 233 -13.80 3.83 -19.04
N ALA A 234 -15.10 3.54 -19.13
CA ALA A 234 -15.68 2.80 -20.23
C ALA A 234 -15.42 3.45 -21.60
N GLN A 235 -15.54 4.78 -21.69
CA GLN A 235 -15.24 5.51 -22.92
C GLN A 235 -13.76 5.41 -23.31
N VAL A 236 -12.86 5.48 -22.33
CA VAL A 236 -11.42 5.31 -22.56
C VAL A 236 -11.12 3.90 -23.07
N ILE A 237 -11.72 2.87 -22.47
CA ILE A 237 -11.56 1.47 -22.88
C ILE A 237 -12.11 1.25 -24.30
N ALA A 238 -13.32 1.74 -24.60
CA ALA A 238 -13.93 1.59 -25.91
C ALA A 238 -13.06 2.22 -27.03
N ASN A 239 -12.48 3.39 -26.75
CA ASN A 239 -11.66 4.11 -27.72
C ASN A 239 -10.28 3.47 -27.89
N SER A 240 -9.59 3.21 -26.78
CA SER A 240 -8.17 2.85 -26.79
C SER A 240 -7.88 1.35 -26.66
N GLY A 241 -8.80 0.56 -26.10
CA GLY A 241 -8.51 -0.83 -25.71
C GLY A 241 -7.50 -0.92 -24.57
N SER A 242 -7.44 0.11 -23.71
CA SER A 242 -6.50 0.17 -22.59
C SER A 242 -7.07 0.92 -21.39
N VAL A 243 -6.50 0.65 -20.22
CA VAL A 243 -6.70 1.43 -18.99
C VAL A 243 -5.41 2.19 -18.68
N PRO A 244 -5.47 3.53 -18.51
CA PRO A 244 -4.33 4.29 -18.03
C PRO A 244 -4.17 4.14 -16.52
N ILE A 245 -2.97 3.77 -16.07
CA ILE A 245 -2.58 3.75 -14.66
C ILE A 245 -1.46 4.76 -14.45
N VAL A 246 -1.64 5.67 -13.52
CA VAL A 246 -0.63 6.68 -13.17
C VAL A 246 0.11 6.23 -11.92
N GLN A 247 1.45 6.13 -12.02
CA GLN A 247 2.35 5.81 -10.92
C GLN A 247 3.46 6.86 -10.88
N GLY A 248 3.38 7.80 -9.93
CA GLY A 248 4.28 8.95 -9.89
C GLY A 248 4.17 9.75 -11.21
N GLU A 249 5.29 9.90 -11.90
CA GLU A 249 5.39 10.61 -13.19
C GLU A 249 5.13 9.69 -14.41
N VAL A 250 5.03 8.38 -14.20
CA VAL A 250 4.86 7.40 -15.28
C VAL A 250 3.37 7.09 -15.47
N THR A 251 2.93 7.05 -16.73
CA THR A 251 1.60 6.54 -17.09
C THR A 251 1.73 5.23 -17.87
N LEU A 252 1.31 4.14 -17.25
CA LEU A 252 1.20 2.82 -17.87
C LEU A 252 -0.12 2.72 -18.63
N LYS A 253 -0.11 2.03 -19.78
CA LYS A 253 -1.34 1.71 -20.54
C LYS A 253 -1.51 0.20 -20.57
N LEU A 254 -2.42 -0.29 -19.74
CA LEU A 254 -2.68 -1.73 -19.61
C LEU A 254 -3.73 -2.14 -20.63
N ALA A 255 -3.40 -3.11 -21.48
CA ALA A 255 -4.30 -3.57 -22.53
C ALA A 255 -5.52 -4.28 -21.92
N VAL A 256 -6.72 -3.92 -22.37
CA VAL A 256 -7.97 -4.58 -21.98
C VAL A 256 -8.89 -4.73 -23.19
N PRO A 257 -9.67 -5.82 -23.32
CA PRO A 257 -10.56 -6.00 -24.47
C PRO A 257 -11.63 -4.91 -24.53
N LYS A 258 -11.75 -4.22 -25.69
CA LYS A 258 -12.72 -3.12 -25.89
C LYS A 258 -14.17 -3.50 -25.56
N GLY A 259 -14.54 -4.77 -25.78
CA GLY A 259 -15.88 -5.29 -25.52
C GLY A 259 -16.34 -5.15 -24.07
N ILE A 260 -15.43 -5.04 -23.10
CA ILE A 260 -15.77 -4.92 -21.67
C ILE A 260 -16.32 -3.53 -21.30
N ALA A 261 -16.15 -2.52 -22.16
CA ALA A 261 -16.52 -1.14 -21.88
C ALA A 261 -17.98 -0.98 -21.40
N ARG A 262 -18.93 -1.72 -21.99
CA ARG A 262 -20.34 -1.66 -21.58
C ARG A 262 -20.58 -2.22 -20.17
N ALA A 263 -19.87 -3.27 -19.79
CA ALA A 263 -19.90 -3.77 -18.42
C ALA A 263 -19.32 -2.75 -17.43
N VAL A 264 -18.19 -2.13 -17.79
CA VAL A 264 -17.52 -1.09 -16.98
C VAL A 264 -18.44 0.11 -16.74
N ALA A 265 -19.15 0.58 -17.78
CA ALA A 265 -20.13 1.66 -17.65
C ALA A 265 -21.27 1.33 -16.66
N GLY A 266 -21.52 0.03 -16.44
CA GLY A 266 -22.52 -0.44 -15.50
C GLY A 266 -22.06 -0.46 -14.04
N ILE A 267 -20.77 -0.25 -13.74
CA ILE A 267 -20.24 -0.29 -12.37
C ILE A 267 -20.81 0.87 -11.56
N ASN A 268 -21.48 0.53 -10.46
CA ASN A 268 -22.15 1.49 -9.58
C ASN A 268 -22.10 1.07 -8.09
N GLY A 269 -21.24 0.11 -7.75
CA GLY A 269 -21.10 -0.42 -6.38
C GLY A 269 -22.32 -1.14 -5.84
N ARG A 270 -23.28 -1.50 -6.70
CA ARG A 270 -24.49 -2.27 -6.33
C ARG A 270 -24.69 -3.48 -7.22
N ARG A 271 -24.40 -3.35 -8.51
CA ARG A 271 -24.50 -4.44 -9.49
C ARG A 271 -23.37 -5.43 -9.29
N SER A 272 -23.74 -6.69 -9.24
CA SER A 272 -22.83 -7.82 -9.20
C SER A 272 -22.23 -8.13 -10.57
N LEU A 273 -21.15 -8.91 -10.61
CA LEU A 273 -20.53 -9.34 -11.86
C LEU A 273 -21.51 -10.07 -12.78
N ALA A 274 -22.42 -10.89 -12.24
CA ALA A 274 -23.48 -11.52 -13.01
C ALA A 274 -24.44 -10.51 -13.67
N GLU A 275 -24.83 -9.45 -12.95
CA GLU A 275 -25.71 -8.41 -13.49
C GLU A 275 -24.99 -7.52 -14.52
N LEU A 276 -23.69 -7.27 -14.32
CA LEU A 276 -22.85 -6.57 -15.28
C LEU A 276 -22.67 -7.40 -16.56
N GLN A 277 -22.45 -8.70 -16.43
CA GLN A 277 -22.38 -9.63 -17.56
C GLN A 277 -23.68 -9.61 -18.36
N ALA A 278 -24.83 -9.79 -17.71
CA ALA A 278 -26.15 -9.76 -18.35
C ALA A 278 -26.42 -8.41 -19.06
N GLY A 279 -25.97 -7.29 -18.47
CA GLY A 279 -26.10 -5.95 -19.04
C GLY A 279 -25.09 -5.61 -20.14
N SER A 280 -24.04 -6.40 -20.31
CA SER A 280 -22.93 -6.15 -21.25
C SER A 280 -23.23 -6.59 -22.68
N GLY A 281 -24.09 -7.60 -22.86
CA GLY A 281 -24.32 -8.24 -24.16
C GLY A 281 -23.21 -9.22 -24.59
N LEU A 282 -22.24 -9.50 -23.72
CA LEU A 282 -21.21 -10.53 -23.95
C LEU A 282 -21.71 -11.91 -23.50
N GLU A 283 -21.37 -12.95 -24.25
CA GLU A 283 -21.48 -14.33 -23.77
C GLU A 283 -20.55 -14.56 -22.56
N GLN A 284 -20.92 -15.47 -21.67
CA GLN A 284 -20.24 -15.68 -20.37
C GLN A 284 -18.71 -15.85 -20.52
N GLY A 285 -18.24 -16.74 -21.40
CA GLY A 285 -16.79 -16.97 -21.55
C GLY A 285 -16.02 -15.75 -22.10
N SER A 286 -16.67 -14.96 -22.96
CA SER A 286 -16.08 -13.70 -23.47
C SER A 286 -16.04 -12.63 -22.37
N PHE A 287 -17.07 -12.57 -21.53
CA PHE A 287 -17.10 -11.70 -20.37
C PHE A 287 -16.01 -12.08 -19.37
N ASP A 288 -15.90 -13.36 -19.00
CA ASP A 288 -14.93 -13.83 -18.01
C ASP A 288 -13.49 -13.51 -18.42
N THR A 289 -13.14 -13.76 -19.68
CA THR A 289 -11.82 -13.45 -20.23
C THR A 289 -11.54 -11.94 -20.21
N ALA A 290 -12.51 -11.14 -20.64
CA ALA A 290 -12.35 -9.70 -20.71
C ALA A 290 -12.38 -9.02 -19.33
N TRP A 291 -13.15 -9.58 -18.39
CA TRP A 291 -13.21 -9.12 -17.01
C TRP A 291 -11.94 -9.50 -16.25
N ALA A 292 -11.36 -10.68 -16.46
CA ALA A 292 -10.09 -11.07 -15.86
C ALA A 292 -8.96 -10.09 -16.25
N ALA A 293 -8.85 -9.71 -17.53
CA ALA A 293 -7.89 -8.71 -17.96
C ALA A 293 -8.13 -7.33 -17.33
N LEU A 294 -9.40 -6.95 -17.12
CA LEU A 294 -9.76 -5.71 -16.43
C LEU A 294 -9.45 -5.77 -14.93
N ASP A 295 -9.74 -6.91 -14.29
CA ASP A 295 -9.47 -7.18 -12.88
C ASP A 295 -7.98 -7.07 -12.58
N ASP A 296 -7.13 -7.76 -13.36
CA ASP A 296 -5.68 -7.65 -13.26
C ASP A 296 -5.19 -6.20 -13.44
N ALA A 297 -5.77 -5.48 -14.41
CA ALA A 297 -5.40 -4.10 -14.71
C ALA A 297 -5.84 -3.09 -13.63
N LEU A 298 -6.94 -3.34 -12.91
CA LEU A 298 -7.48 -2.41 -11.93
C LEU A 298 -7.21 -2.84 -10.48
N CYS A 299 -7.56 -4.06 -10.10
CA CYS A 299 -7.33 -4.58 -8.74
C CYS A 299 -5.83 -4.66 -8.43
N GLY A 300 -5.00 -5.08 -9.39
CA GLY A 300 -3.55 -5.10 -9.24
C GLY A 300 -2.90 -3.73 -8.98
N TRP A 301 -3.63 -2.63 -9.20
CA TRP A 301 -3.21 -1.25 -8.95
C TRP A 301 -4.09 -0.51 -7.94
N ASN A 302 -4.90 -1.25 -7.15
CA ASN A 302 -5.88 -0.72 -6.20
C ASN A 302 -6.88 0.28 -6.81
N LYS A 303 -7.18 0.15 -8.11
CA LYS A 303 -8.18 0.96 -8.82
C LYS A 303 -9.58 0.37 -8.83
N MET A 304 -9.71 -0.87 -8.36
CA MET A 304 -10.99 -1.53 -8.16
C MET A 304 -10.90 -2.51 -6.97
N TRP A 305 -12.00 -2.68 -6.24
CA TRP A 305 -12.15 -3.72 -5.22
C TRP A 305 -13.57 -4.26 -5.19
N TYR A 306 -13.77 -5.38 -4.51
CA TYR A 306 -15.07 -6.02 -4.37
C TYR A 306 -15.64 -5.81 -2.97
N SER A 307 -16.89 -5.37 -2.89
CA SER A 307 -17.60 -5.26 -1.61
C SER A 307 -19.11 -5.36 -1.77
N ARG A 308 -19.76 -6.18 -0.95
CA ARG A 308 -21.22 -6.28 -0.92
C ARG A 308 -21.87 -5.31 0.08
N LEU A 309 -21.11 -4.48 0.79
CA LEU A 309 -21.63 -3.61 1.85
C LEU A 309 -22.71 -2.63 1.38
N LEU A 310 -22.66 -2.18 0.12
CA LEU A 310 -23.65 -1.28 -0.46
C LEU A 310 -24.80 -2.01 -1.19
N ARG A 311 -24.74 -3.34 -1.27
CA ARG A 311 -25.81 -4.17 -1.83
C ARG A 311 -26.91 -4.28 -0.78
N ARG A 312 -28.01 -3.55 -1.01
CA ARG A 312 -29.25 -3.65 -0.24
C ARG A 312 -30.25 -4.46 -1.03
#